data_AF-A0A9E3WMM9-F1
#
_entry.id   AF-A0A9E3WMM9-F1
#
_cell.length_a   1.000
_cell.length_b   1.000
_cell.length_c   1.000
_cell.angle_alpha   90.00
_cell.angle_beta   90.00
_cell.angle_gamma   90.00
#
_symmetry.space_group_name_H-M   'P 1'
#
loop_
_entity.id
_entity.type
_entity.pdbx_description
1 polymer ?
#
loop_
_entity_poly.entity_id
_entity_poly.type
_entity_poly.pdbx_seq_one_letter_code
_entity_poly.pdbx_strand_id
1 'polypeptide(L)'
;MPIKVACQCGASFAAKDELAGKAVSCPKCKQPLRIPSPAVAAQPAAGGLDDLFDEVGISAKKGPSCPKCNAELKPNAILCVACGFDLQSGEHREGAKIQPAGRGGHDEAADALLARAARQIEIDKEEDKKNITHGAPAYVYLFGLAVIIAFAAMMFTLPKGRAFSITGGAVIGFAYLVMIYYQIRWIIDAFKEAPLQGALHLIPVVNSVYPLYYLITRWDRVGKWFIAQLKMLPLMMLGGLLYLLGVWLGWDWPEEKNAWLTPVHNLQVACQSDFDLSDVSRS
;
A
#
# COMPACT_ATOMS: atom_id res chain seq x y z
N MET A 1 2.62 56.87 -45.83
CA MET A 1 2.63 57.75 -44.63
C MET A 1 4.03 57.62 -44.02
N PRO A 2 4.86 58.67 -43.92
CA PRO A 2 6.27 58.46 -43.57
C PRO A 2 6.48 57.93 -42.14
N ILE A 3 7.17 56.80 -42.00
CA ILE A 3 7.50 56.19 -40.70
C ILE A 3 8.75 56.91 -40.15
N LYS A 4 8.61 57.52 -38.97
CA LYS A 4 9.73 58.14 -38.26
C LYS A 4 10.52 57.04 -37.55
N VAL A 5 11.74 56.79 -38.01
CA VAL A 5 12.62 55.76 -37.44
C VAL A 5 13.78 56.47 -36.75
N ALA A 6 13.97 56.18 -35.46
CA ALA A 6 15.10 56.67 -34.68
C ALA A 6 16.22 55.62 -34.69
N CYS A 7 17.43 56.03 -35.07
CA CYS A 7 18.62 55.19 -34.99
C CYS A 7 19.29 55.34 -33.62
N GLN A 8 19.99 54.30 -33.16
CA GLN A 8 20.73 54.32 -31.88
C GLN A 8 21.84 55.38 -31.82
N CYS A 9 22.27 55.93 -32.97
CA CYS A 9 23.19 57.06 -33.02
C CYS A 9 22.51 58.42 -32.75
N GLY A 10 21.21 58.44 -32.43
CA GLY A 10 20.43 59.64 -32.11
C GLY A 10 19.83 60.38 -33.31
N ALA A 11 20.07 59.90 -34.54
CA ALA A 11 19.48 60.48 -35.74
C ALA A 11 18.09 59.90 -36.04
N SER A 12 17.10 60.76 -36.29
CA SER A 12 15.78 60.36 -36.76
C SER A 12 15.60 60.74 -38.23
N PHE A 13 15.03 59.82 -39.02
CA PHE A 13 14.72 60.05 -40.43
C PHE A 13 13.35 59.48 -40.77
N ALA A 14 12.71 60.10 -41.77
CA ALA A 14 11.43 59.64 -42.32
C ALA A 14 11.72 58.63 -43.42
N ALA A 15 11.49 57.34 -43.15
CA ALA A 15 11.63 56.28 -44.14
C ALA A 15 10.30 56.08 -44.89
N LYS A 16 10.37 55.85 -46.21
CA LYS A 16 9.21 55.48 -47.02
C LYS A 16 8.74 54.06 -46.67
N ASP A 17 7.43 53.83 -46.68
CA ASP A 17 6.80 52.56 -46.27
C ASP A 17 7.31 51.33 -47.05
N GLU A 18 7.79 51.54 -48.27
CA GLU A 18 8.32 50.49 -49.14
C GLU A 18 9.59 49.80 -48.60
N LEU A 19 10.21 50.36 -47.55
CA LEU A 19 11.39 49.80 -46.88
C LEU A 19 11.08 49.18 -45.50
N ALA A 20 9.81 49.09 -45.11
CA ALA A 20 9.41 48.43 -43.87
C ALA A 20 9.84 46.95 -43.88
N GLY A 21 10.57 46.52 -42.84
CA GLY A 21 11.11 45.16 -42.72
C GLY A 21 12.44 44.88 -43.42
N LYS A 22 13.03 45.81 -44.20
CA LYS A 22 14.37 45.67 -44.77
C LYS A 22 15.44 46.37 -43.91
N ALA A 23 16.65 45.81 -43.88
CA ALA A 23 17.79 46.40 -43.19
C ALA A 23 18.42 47.48 -44.09
N VAL A 24 18.37 48.73 -43.65
CA VAL A 24 18.98 49.86 -44.37
C VAL A 24 20.07 50.48 -43.52
N SER A 25 21.15 50.92 -44.16
CA SER A 25 22.26 51.54 -43.44
C SER A 25 21.91 52.98 -43.06
N CYS A 26 22.14 53.35 -41.79
CA CYS A 26 21.91 54.71 -41.35
C CYS A 26 22.88 55.67 -42.08
N PRO A 27 22.40 56.76 -42.70
CA PRO A 27 23.28 57.68 -43.43
C PRO A 27 24.27 58.44 -42.52
N LYS A 28 24.04 58.50 -41.20
CA LYS A 28 24.95 59.17 -40.25
C LYS A 28 26.00 58.26 -39.62
N CYS A 29 25.63 57.06 -39.19
CA CYS A 29 26.58 56.13 -38.52
C CYS A 29 26.96 54.91 -39.36
N LYS A 30 26.38 54.75 -40.56
CA LYS A 30 26.55 53.60 -41.48
C LYS A 30 26.23 52.22 -40.90
N GLN A 31 25.71 52.13 -39.68
CA GLN A 31 25.30 50.86 -39.09
C GLN A 31 23.96 50.37 -39.68
N PRO A 32 23.80 49.06 -39.92
CA PRO A 32 22.58 48.48 -40.47
C PRO A 32 21.45 48.53 -39.43
N LEU A 33 20.37 49.23 -39.74
CA LEU A 33 19.19 49.35 -38.89
C LEU A 33 17.97 48.71 -39.59
N ARG A 34 17.27 47.81 -38.91
CA ARG A 34 16.00 47.25 -39.40
C ARG A 34 14.84 48.18 -39.06
N ILE A 35 14.05 48.53 -40.07
CA ILE A 35 12.85 49.37 -39.91
C ILE A 35 11.68 48.48 -39.44
N PRO A 36 11.08 48.75 -38.27
CA PRO A 36 9.96 47.95 -37.76
C PRO A 36 8.70 48.14 -38.61
N SER A 37 8.04 47.03 -38.98
CA SER A 37 6.78 47.03 -39.75
C SER A 37 5.58 46.99 -38.80
N PRO A 38 4.53 47.80 -39.01
CA PRO A 38 3.34 47.80 -38.17
C PRO A 38 2.33 46.75 -38.65
N ALA A 39 2.61 45.47 -38.42
CA ALA A 39 1.59 44.43 -38.48
C ALA A 39 1.97 43.22 -37.63
N VAL A 40 1.12 42.97 -36.63
CA VAL A 40 1.03 41.78 -35.78
C VAL A 40 2.09 41.68 -34.67
N ALA A 41 1.70 42.24 -33.53
CA ALA A 41 2.08 41.74 -32.22
C ALA A 41 1.71 40.25 -32.13
N ALA A 42 2.71 39.39 -32.27
CA ALA A 42 2.68 38.01 -31.81
C ALA A 42 3.94 37.83 -30.96
N GLN A 43 3.73 37.59 -29.67
CA GLN A 43 4.77 37.20 -28.72
C GLN A 43 5.52 35.99 -29.27
N PRO A 44 6.86 35.95 -29.19
CA PRO A 44 7.59 34.70 -29.20
C PRO A 44 7.64 34.16 -27.76
N ALA A 45 6.83 33.14 -27.48
CA ALA A 45 7.11 32.20 -26.41
C ALA A 45 8.23 31.25 -26.89
N ALA A 46 9.47 31.61 -26.54
CA ALA A 46 10.67 30.78 -26.49
C ALA A 46 11.72 31.68 -25.80
N GLY A 47 11.86 31.62 -24.47
CA GLY A 47 12.62 30.59 -23.76
C GLY A 47 13.90 31.26 -23.21
N GLY A 48 14.40 30.93 -22.03
CA GLY A 48 14.09 29.81 -21.18
C GLY A 48 14.29 30.17 -19.72
N LEU A 49 14.51 29.12 -18.92
CA LEU A 49 14.76 29.17 -17.48
C LEU A 49 15.76 30.27 -17.06
N ASP A 50 16.60 30.76 -17.97
CA ASP A 50 17.53 31.88 -17.81
C ASP A 50 16.89 33.15 -17.21
N ASP A 51 15.68 33.54 -17.61
CA ASP A 51 15.02 34.76 -17.09
C ASP A 51 14.57 34.60 -15.63
N LEU A 52 14.24 33.37 -15.22
CA LEU A 52 13.96 33.00 -13.83
C LEU A 52 15.24 32.91 -12.98
N PHE A 53 16.38 32.55 -13.58
CA PHE A 53 17.66 32.51 -12.88
C PHE A 53 18.23 33.92 -12.62
N ASP A 54 17.97 34.88 -13.50
CA ASP A 54 18.37 36.28 -13.31
C ASP A 54 17.53 37.00 -12.23
N GLU A 55 16.26 36.63 -12.02
CA GLU A 55 15.44 37.17 -10.91
C GLU A 55 15.90 36.67 -9.52
N VAL A 56 16.55 35.51 -9.45
CA VAL A 56 17.21 34.97 -8.23
C VAL A 56 18.65 35.48 -8.09
N GLY A 57 19.13 36.34 -8.99
CA GLY A 57 20.48 36.91 -8.96
C GLY A 57 21.59 35.91 -9.34
N ILE A 58 21.25 34.82 -10.02
CA ILE A 58 22.20 33.82 -10.50
C ILE A 58 22.40 34.06 -12.00
N SER A 59 23.08 35.15 -12.35
CA SER A 59 23.53 35.34 -13.71
C SER A 59 24.51 34.22 -14.07
N ALA A 60 24.24 33.54 -15.19
CA ALA A 60 25.08 32.52 -15.79
C ALA A 60 26.43 33.12 -16.20
N LYS A 61 27.32 33.32 -15.22
CA LYS A 61 28.71 33.67 -15.47
C LYS A 61 29.32 32.50 -16.23
N LYS A 62 29.55 32.70 -17.53
CA LYS A 62 30.41 31.83 -18.34
C LYS A 62 31.70 31.62 -17.56
N GLY A 63 31.89 30.40 -17.06
CA GLY A 63 32.99 30.10 -16.17
C GLY A 63 34.31 30.01 -16.94
N PRO A 64 35.44 29.97 -16.22
CA PRO A 64 36.75 29.81 -16.85
C PRO A 64 36.81 28.51 -17.67
N SER A 65 37.55 28.51 -18.78
CA SER A 65 37.84 27.29 -19.54
C SER A 65 39.04 26.55 -18.96
N CYS A 66 39.00 25.22 -18.97
CA CYS A 66 40.09 24.40 -18.44
C CYS A 66 41.36 24.56 -19.30
N PRO A 67 42.54 24.87 -18.74
CA PRO A 67 43.76 25.09 -19.52
C PRO A 67 44.29 23.81 -20.20
N LYS A 68 43.88 22.62 -19.74
CA LYS A 68 44.37 21.33 -20.28
C LYS A 68 43.50 20.79 -21.41
N CYS A 69 42.18 20.89 -21.30
CA CYS A 69 41.23 20.29 -22.25
C CYS A 69 40.27 21.29 -22.88
N ASN A 70 40.35 22.56 -22.49
CA ASN A 70 39.48 23.64 -22.96
C ASN A 70 37.97 23.46 -22.69
N ALA A 71 37.60 22.56 -21.77
CA ALA A 71 36.21 22.38 -21.34
C ALA A 71 35.73 23.56 -20.48
N GLU A 72 34.47 23.94 -20.63
CA GLU A 72 33.83 25.00 -19.85
C GLU A 72 33.61 24.52 -18.40
N LEU A 73 34.14 25.25 -17.42
CA LEU A 73 34.03 24.90 -16.00
C LEU A 73 32.96 25.75 -15.32
N LYS A 74 32.36 25.22 -14.25
CA LYS A 74 31.51 26.03 -13.37
C LYS A 74 32.36 27.06 -12.60
N PRO A 75 31.81 28.26 -12.31
CA PRO A 75 32.47 29.20 -11.41
C PRO A 75 32.74 28.52 -10.06
N ASN A 76 34.00 28.59 -9.59
CA ASN A 76 34.55 27.90 -8.41
C ASN A 76 34.79 26.37 -8.53
N ALA A 77 34.90 25.82 -9.74
CA ALA A 77 35.39 24.44 -9.89
C ALA A 77 36.87 24.34 -9.47
N ILE A 78 37.18 23.40 -8.56
CA ILE A 78 38.56 23.06 -8.15
C ILE A 78 39.16 21.99 -9.08
N LEU A 79 38.32 21.12 -9.66
CA LEU A 79 38.73 20.02 -10.51
C LEU A 79 37.95 20.04 -11.82
N CYS A 80 38.62 19.81 -12.95
CA CYS A 80 37.98 19.61 -14.22
C CYS A 80 37.40 18.20 -14.32
N VAL A 81 36.08 18.08 -14.38
CA VAL A 81 35.37 16.79 -14.52
C VAL A 81 35.64 16.13 -15.88
N ALA A 82 35.94 16.91 -16.92
CA ALA A 82 36.19 16.38 -18.25
C ALA A 82 37.58 15.71 -18.39
N CYS A 83 38.60 16.26 -17.74
CA CYS A 83 39.98 15.81 -17.95
C CYS A 83 40.78 15.55 -16.67
N GLY A 84 40.19 15.62 -15.48
CA GLY A 84 40.87 15.33 -14.20
C GLY A 84 41.94 16.33 -13.78
N PHE A 85 41.99 17.52 -14.40
CA PHE A 85 42.97 18.56 -14.06
C PHE A 85 42.55 19.32 -12.80
N ASP A 86 43.41 19.34 -11.79
CA ASP A 86 43.19 20.07 -10.54
C ASP A 86 43.73 21.51 -10.69
N LEU A 87 42.83 22.47 -10.58
CA LEU A 87 43.11 23.90 -10.74
C LEU A 87 43.81 24.50 -9.53
N GLN A 88 43.75 23.86 -8.35
CA GLN A 88 44.48 24.29 -7.15
C GLN A 88 45.92 23.79 -7.15
N SER A 89 46.14 22.52 -7.49
CA SER A 89 47.48 21.92 -7.46
C SER A 89 48.25 22.04 -8.77
N GLY A 90 47.61 22.43 -9.87
CA GLY A 90 48.24 22.57 -11.20
C GLY A 90 48.65 21.24 -11.83
N GLU A 91 48.33 20.12 -11.19
CA GLU A 91 48.66 18.78 -11.63
C GLU A 91 47.40 18.01 -12.03
N HIS A 92 47.60 17.03 -12.92
CA HIS A 92 46.55 16.08 -13.26
C HIS A 92 46.51 14.98 -12.22
N ARG A 93 45.39 14.85 -11.49
CA ARG A 93 45.21 13.77 -10.53
C ARG A 93 44.46 12.63 -11.24
N GLU A 94 45.13 11.51 -11.46
CA GLU A 94 44.44 10.28 -11.83
C GLU A 94 43.59 9.84 -10.64
N GLY A 95 42.26 9.78 -10.84
CA GLY A 95 41.36 9.24 -9.82
C GLY A 95 41.77 7.80 -9.48
N ALA A 96 41.65 7.44 -8.20
CA ALA A 96 41.89 6.07 -7.77
C ALA A 96 41.07 5.11 -8.64
N LYS A 97 41.75 4.23 -9.37
CA LYS A 97 41.11 3.15 -10.13
C LYS A 97 40.47 2.19 -9.14
N ILE A 98 39.23 2.46 -8.76
CA ILE A 98 38.35 1.41 -8.26
C ILE A 98 38.23 0.44 -9.43
N GLN A 99 38.81 -0.75 -9.31
CA GLN A 99 38.63 -1.81 -10.29
C GLN A 99 37.12 -2.02 -10.45
N PRO A 100 36.54 -1.70 -11.61
CA PRO A 100 35.17 -2.05 -11.84
C PRO A 100 35.15 -3.56 -12.02
N ALA A 101 34.57 -4.27 -11.06
CA ALA A 101 33.98 -5.56 -11.37
C ALA A 101 32.92 -5.29 -12.44
N GLY A 102 33.16 -5.74 -13.67
CA GLY A 102 32.17 -5.83 -14.75
C GLY A 102 31.62 -4.48 -15.24
N ARG A 103 32.02 -4.09 -16.45
CA ARG A 103 31.30 -3.05 -17.21
C ARG A 103 30.09 -3.72 -17.88
N GLY A 104 29.03 -3.94 -17.12
CA GLY A 104 27.72 -4.43 -17.58
C GLY A 104 26.61 -3.66 -16.87
N GLY A 105 26.10 -2.61 -17.50
CA GLY A 105 25.03 -1.77 -16.96
C GLY A 105 23.70 -2.51 -16.95
N HIS A 106 23.01 -2.50 -15.81
CA HIS A 106 21.66 -3.02 -15.54
C HIS A 106 21.37 -4.51 -15.81
N ASP A 107 21.92 -5.11 -16.87
CA ASP A 107 21.68 -6.50 -17.24
C ASP A 107 22.36 -7.47 -16.28
N GLU A 108 23.59 -7.17 -15.85
CA GLU A 108 24.34 -8.03 -14.91
C GLU A 108 23.74 -7.98 -13.49
N ALA A 109 23.14 -6.84 -13.11
CA ALA A 109 22.39 -6.70 -11.87
C ALA A 109 21.02 -7.39 -11.95
N ALA A 110 20.36 -7.34 -13.11
CA ALA A 110 19.11 -8.06 -13.38
C ALA A 110 19.35 -9.58 -13.40
N ASP A 111 20.41 -10.04 -14.05
CA ASP A 111 20.82 -11.45 -14.11
C ASP A 111 21.23 -11.96 -12.73
N ALA A 112 21.94 -11.17 -11.93
CA ALA A 112 22.25 -11.52 -10.54
C ALA A 112 20.98 -11.62 -9.67
N LEU A 113 19.99 -10.75 -9.89
CA LEU A 113 18.72 -10.79 -9.19
C LEU A 113 17.88 -12.01 -9.61
N LEU A 114 17.81 -12.30 -10.91
CA LEU A 114 17.14 -13.48 -11.46
C LEU A 114 17.80 -14.77 -10.97
N ALA A 115 19.12 -14.84 -10.92
CA ALA A 115 19.85 -15.98 -10.38
C ALA A 115 19.63 -16.17 -8.87
N ARG A 116 19.43 -15.07 -8.12
CA ARG A 116 19.04 -15.15 -6.70
C ARG A 116 17.60 -15.63 -6.55
N ALA A 117 16.67 -15.13 -7.35
CA ALA A 117 15.27 -15.56 -7.35
C ALA A 117 15.14 -17.04 -7.74
N ALA A 118 15.86 -17.51 -8.76
CA ALA A 118 15.87 -18.91 -9.17
C ALA A 118 16.33 -19.85 -8.06
N ARG A 119 17.40 -19.50 -7.34
CA ARG A 119 17.86 -20.27 -6.17
C ARG A 119 16.83 -20.30 -5.05
N GLN A 120 16.14 -19.19 -4.79
CA GLN A 120 15.08 -19.17 -3.78
C GLN A 120 13.92 -20.11 -4.17
N ILE A 121 13.53 -20.12 -5.46
CA ILE A 121 12.48 -21.02 -5.96
C ILE A 121 12.87 -22.50 -5.79
N GLU A 122 14.15 -22.85 -6.00
CA GLU A 122 14.61 -24.23 -5.78
C GLU A 122 14.60 -24.63 -4.30
N ILE A 123 15.05 -23.75 -3.41
CA ILE A 123 15.01 -23.98 -1.96
C ILE A 123 13.56 -24.15 -1.48
N ASP A 124 12.67 -23.25 -1.90
CA ASP A 124 11.25 -23.29 -1.52
C ASP A 124 10.59 -24.59 -2.02
N LYS A 125 10.92 -25.07 -3.23
CA LYS A 125 10.47 -26.37 -3.75
C LYS A 125 10.95 -27.55 -2.92
N GLU A 126 12.17 -27.52 -2.40
CA GLU A 126 12.70 -28.58 -1.54
C GLU A 126 12.05 -28.56 -0.15
N GLU A 127 11.82 -27.37 0.41
CA GLU A 127 11.09 -27.21 1.67
C GLU A 127 9.63 -27.70 1.52
N ASP A 128 8.96 -27.37 0.41
CA ASP A 128 7.63 -27.86 0.11
C ASP A 128 7.59 -29.39 -0.01
N LYS A 129 8.57 -30.00 -0.69
CA LYS A 129 8.67 -31.47 -0.76
C LYS A 129 8.81 -32.07 0.64
N LYS A 130 9.68 -31.51 1.49
CA LYS A 130 9.87 -31.96 2.88
C LYS A 130 8.57 -31.83 3.67
N ASN A 131 7.89 -30.68 3.60
CA ASN A 131 6.62 -30.41 4.26
C ASN A 131 5.48 -31.30 3.74
N ILE A 132 5.52 -31.75 2.47
CA ILE A 132 4.57 -32.70 1.90
C ILE A 132 4.86 -34.14 2.38
N THR A 133 6.14 -34.55 2.44
CA THR A 133 6.52 -35.89 2.93
C THR A 133 6.32 -36.06 4.43
N HIS A 134 6.55 -35.01 5.22
CA HIS A 134 6.10 -34.93 6.60
C HIS A 134 4.63 -34.54 6.60
N GLY A 135 3.75 -35.47 6.21
CA GLY A 135 2.31 -35.29 6.25
C GLY A 135 1.89 -34.63 7.57
N ALA A 136 0.86 -33.78 7.51
CA ALA A 136 0.43 -32.97 8.65
C ALA A 136 0.44 -33.83 9.92
N PRO A 137 1.07 -33.36 11.01
CA PRO A 137 1.41 -34.24 12.11
C PRO A 137 0.16 -34.94 12.64
N ALA A 138 0.26 -36.24 12.98
CA ALA A 138 -0.89 -37.12 13.22
C ALA A 138 -1.95 -36.55 14.19
N TYR A 139 -1.54 -35.70 15.14
CA TYR A 139 -2.44 -35.01 16.06
C TYR A 139 -3.46 -34.09 15.35
N VAL A 140 -3.13 -33.53 14.18
CA VAL A 140 -4.02 -32.66 13.40
C VAL A 140 -5.20 -33.46 12.85
N TYR A 141 -4.94 -34.65 12.32
CA TYR A 141 -5.99 -35.54 11.82
C TYR A 141 -6.86 -36.08 12.97
N LEU A 142 -6.25 -36.43 14.10
CA LEU A 142 -6.99 -36.86 15.30
C LEU A 142 -7.88 -35.73 15.84
N PHE A 143 -7.38 -34.50 15.90
CA PHE A 143 -8.16 -33.35 16.35
C PHE A 143 -9.29 -33.03 15.37
N GLY A 144 -9.03 -33.06 14.06
CA GLY A 144 -10.05 -32.86 13.04
C GLY A 144 -11.18 -33.90 13.13
N LEU A 145 -10.85 -35.18 13.30
CA LEU A 145 -11.82 -36.26 13.49
C LEU A 145 -12.61 -36.09 14.80
N ALA A 146 -11.96 -35.70 15.90
CA ALA A 146 -12.63 -35.43 17.17
C ALA A 146 -13.65 -34.28 17.07
N VAL A 147 -13.32 -33.19 16.36
CA VAL A 147 -14.24 -32.07 16.11
C VAL A 147 -15.45 -32.51 15.30
N ILE A 148 -15.25 -33.34 14.26
CA ILE A 148 -16.34 -33.86 13.43
C ILE A 148 -17.27 -34.78 14.25
N ILE A 149 -16.70 -35.68 15.05
CA ILE A 149 -17.48 -36.58 15.92
C ILE A 149 -18.24 -35.78 16.98
N ALA A 150 -17.61 -34.80 17.62
CA ALA A 150 -18.26 -33.93 18.60
C ALA A 150 -19.40 -33.12 17.96
N PHE A 151 -19.21 -32.60 16.76
CA PHE A 151 -20.25 -31.90 16.01
C PHE A 151 -21.42 -32.82 15.64
N ALA A 152 -21.15 -34.05 15.18
CA ALA A 152 -22.18 -35.04 14.86
C ALA A 152 -22.97 -35.47 16.11
N ALA A 153 -22.29 -35.69 17.24
CA ALA A 153 -22.92 -36.00 18.53
C ALA A 153 -23.77 -34.82 19.04
N MET A 154 -23.30 -33.59 18.85
CA MET A 154 -24.05 -32.38 19.18
C MET A 154 -25.33 -32.26 18.34
N MET A 155 -25.28 -32.62 17.05
CA MET A 155 -26.46 -32.61 16.16
C MET A 155 -27.52 -33.65 16.56
N PHE A 156 -27.11 -34.76 17.17
CA PHE A 156 -28.03 -35.82 17.60
C PHE A 156 -28.69 -35.52 18.95
N THR A 157 -28.00 -34.79 19.83
CA THR A 157 -28.43 -34.56 21.22
C THR A 157 -29.18 -33.25 21.43
N LEU A 158 -28.97 -32.22 20.60
CA LEU A 158 -29.56 -30.90 20.79
C LEU A 158 -30.68 -30.59 19.78
N PRO A 159 -31.70 -29.80 20.20
CA PRO A 159 -32.69 -29.28 19.27
C PRO A 159 -32.03 -28.45 18.18
N LYS A 160 -32.50 -28.63 16.93
CA LYS A 160 -31.85 -28.13 15.70
C LYS A 160 -31.45 -26.64 15.79
N GLY A 161 -32.30 -25.78 16.35
CA GLY A 161 -32.00 -24.35 16.53
C GLY A 161 -30.79 -24.08 17.44
N ARG A 162 -30.73 -24.73 18.62
CA ARG A 162 -29.60 -24.57 19.55
C ARG A 162 -28.30 -25.13 18.99
N ALA A 163 -28.36 -26.24 18.25
CA ALA A 163 -27.20 -26.82 17.61
C ALA A 163 -26.53 -25.85 16.62
N PHE A 164 -27.32 -25.18 15.77
CA PHE A 164 -26.80 -24.18 14.82
C PHE A 164 -26.23 -22.93 15.53
N SER A 165 -26.88 -22.42 16.58
CA SER A 165 -26.38 -21.25 17.33
C SER A 165 -25.06 -21.54 18.05
N ILE A 166 -24.96 -22.71 18.71
CA ILE A 166 -23.73 -23.10 19.43
C ILE A 166 -22.59 -23.29 18.43
N THR A 167 -22.86 -23.95 17.30
CA THR A 167 -21.86 -24.18 16.26
C THR A 167 -21.38 -22.87 15.63
N GLY A 168 -22.31 -21.98 15.26
CA GLY A 168 -21.98 -20.66 14.73
C GLY A 168 -21.14 -19.85 15.71
N GLY A 169 -21.53 -19.85 17.01
CA GLY A 169 -20.77 -19.20 18.07
C GLY A 169 -19.35 -19.78 18.24
N ALA A 170 -19.20 -21.11 18.19
CA ALA A 170 -17.91 -21.77 18.27
C ALA A 170 -17.00 -21.42 17.09
N VAL A 171 -17.54 -21.37 15.87
CA VAL A 171 -16.79 -20.97 14.66
C VAL A 171 -16.34 -19.50 14.75
N ILE A 172 -17.22 -18.59 15.20
CA ILE A 172 -16.87 -17.19 15.44
C ILE A 172 -15.77 -17.07 16.49
N GLY A 173 -15.91 -17.78 17.62
CA GLY A 173 -14.92 -17.79 18.70
C GLY A 173 -13.55 -18.27 18.22
N PHE A 174 -13.51 -19.37 17.47
CA PHE A 174 -12.27 -19.89 16.88
C PHE A 174 -11.65 -18.89 15.89
N ALA A 175 -12.45 -18.32 14.98
CA ALA A 175 -11.98 -17.30 14.05
C ALA A 175 -11.39 -16.09 14.79
N TYR A 176 -12.03 -15.65 15.88
CA TYR A 176 -11.55 -14.55 16.71
C TYR A 176 -10.22 -14.85 17.41
N LEU A 177 -10.04 -16.07 17.94
CA LEU A 177 -8.76 -16.50 18.53
C LEU A 177 -7.62 -16.47 17.50
N VAL A 178 -7.89 -16.93 16.28
CA VAL A 178 -6.90 -16.88 15.19
C VAL A 178 -6.61 -15.42 14.78
N MET A 179 -7.63 -14.54 14.76
CA MET A 179 -7.42 -13.11 14.53
C MET A 179 -6.57 -12.46 15.62
N ILE A 180 -6.81 -12.77 16.90
CA ILE A 180 -5.98 -12.30 18.01
C ILE A 180 -4.52 -12.72 17.82
N TYR A 181 -4.29 -13.97 17.43
CA TYR A 181 -2.95 -14.47 17.16
C TYR A 181 -2.23 -13.67 16.07
N TYR A 182 -2.90 -13.38 14.95
CA TYR A 182 -2.33 -12.55 13.90
C TYR A 182 -2.14 -11.10 14.33
N GLN A 183 -3.03 -10.55 15.18
CA GLN A 183 -2.85 -9.23 15.77
C GLN A 183 -1.60 -9.17 16.65
N ILE A 184 -1.38 -10.16 17.51
CA ILE A 184 -0.20 -10.23 18.36
C ILE A 184 1.07 -10.29 17.50
N ARG A 185 1.08 -11.12 16.44
CA ARG A 185 2.22 -11.19 15.51
C ARG A 185 2.51 -9.86 14.82
N TRP A 186 1.46 -9.16 14.38
CA TRP A 186 1.61 -7.83 13.80
C TRP A 186 2.22 -6.86 14.83
N ILE A 187 1.70 -6.84 16.06
CA ILE A 187 2.24 -5.99 17.13
C ILE A 187 3.72 -6.32 17.41
N ILE A 188 4.10 -7.59 17.47
CA ILE A 188 5.50 -8.02 17.65
C ILE A 188 6.40 -7.47 16.55
N ASP A 189 5.97 -7.53 15.30
CA ASP A 189 6.75 -6.99 14.18
C ASP A 189 6.86 -5.46 14.23
N ALA A 190 5.83 -4.76 14.73
CA ALA A 190 5.89 -3.32 14.97
C ALA A 190 6.89 -2.95 16.09
N PHE A 191 6.93 -3.73 17.18
CA PHE A 191 7.89 -3.53 18.28
C PHE A 191 9.35 -3.74 17.84
N LYS A 192 9.60 -4.67 16.91
CA LYS A 192 10.95 -4.92 16.38
C LYS A 192 11.53 -3.73 15.61
N GLU A 193 10.68 -2.84 15.08
CA GLU A 193 11.13 -1.67 14.32
C GLU A 193 11.40 -0.47 15.22
N ALA A 194 10.47 -0.16 16.11
CA ALA A 194 10.66 0.84 17.14
C ALA A 194 9.67 0.61 18.30
N PRO A 195 10.12 0.74 19.56
CA PRO A 195 9.25 0.54 20.72
C PRO A 195 8.11 1.54 20.78
N LEU A 196 8.32 2.76 20.25
CA LEU A 196 7.28 3.80 20.15
C LEU A 196 6.14 3.39 19.22
N GLN A 197 6.45 2.74 18.09
CA GLN A 197 5.44 2.31 17.11
C GLN A 197 4.59 1.16 17.68
N GLY A 198 5.22 0.22 18.40
CA GLY A 198 4.50 -0.82 19.14
C GLY A 198 3.59 -0.26 20.24
N ALA A 199 4.06 0.76 20.97
CA ALA A 199 3.25 1.41 22.01
C ALA A 199 2.01 2.13 21.46
N LEU A 200 2.09 2.73 20.27
CA LEU A 200 0.94 3.38 19.62
C LEU A 200 -0.21 2.39 19.29
N HIS A 201 0.12 1.13 19.03
CA HIS A 201 -0.88 0.07 18.81
C HIS A 201 -1.62 -0.35 20.09
N LEU A 202 -1.07 -0.08 21.28
CA LEU A 202 -1.72 -0.43 22.56
C LEU A 202 -2.75 0.61 23.01
N ILE A 203 -2.71 1.83 22.46
CA ILE A 203 -3.63 2.90 22.82
C ILE A 203 -4.94 2.71 22.03
N PRO A 204 -6.09 2.41 22.66
CA PRO A 204 -7.31 2.02 21.94
C PRO A 204 -7.82 3.07 20.94
N VAL A 205 -7.68 4.36 21.29
CA VAL A 205 -8.11 5.49 20.44
C VAL A 205 -7.23 5.62 19.21
N VAL A 206 -5.92 5.41 19.36
CA VAL A 206 -4.94 5.51 18.27
C VAL A 206 -4.96 4.23 17.42
N ASN A 207 -5.18 3.07 18.04
CA ASN A 207 -5.25 1.76 17.42
C ASN A 207 -6.38 1.62 16.39
N SER A 208 -7.39 2.49 16.38
CA SER A 208 -8.43 2.44 15.34
C SER A 208 -7.96 3.01 13.99
N VAL A 209 -7.03 3.97 13.99
CA VAL A 209 -6.62 4.73 12.79
C VAL A 209 -5.18 4.41 12.39
N TYR A 210 -4.31 4.23 13.39
CA TYR A 210 -2.88 4.03 13.20
C TYR A 210 -2.49 2.73 12.48
N PRO A 211 -3.15 1.57 12.67
CA PRO A 211 -2.82 0.36 11.93
C PRO A 211 -3.05 0.49 10.44
N LEU A 212 -4.05 1.25 10.00
CA LEU A 212 -4.28 1.54 8.57
C LEU A 212 -3.14 2.36 7.98
N TYR A 213 -2.71 3.41 8.68
CA TYR A 213 -1.54 4.21 8.28
C TYR A 213 -0.25 3.36 8.23
N TYR A 214 -0.03 2.55 9.27
CA TYR A 214 1.13 1.66 9.35
C TYR A 214 1.12 0.58 8.25
N LEU A 215 -0.05 0.03 7.94
CA LEU A 215 -0.23 -0.95 6.87
C LEU A 215 0.12 -0.38 5.49
N ILE A 216 -0.32 0.84 5.19
CA ILE A 216 -0.04 1.49 3.89
C ILE A 216 1.44 1.84 3.76
N THR A 217 2.06 2.35 4.83
CA THR A 217 3.47 2.78 4.80
C THR A 217 4.46 1.61 4.81
N ARG A 218 4.09 0.45 5.34
CA ARG A 218 4.98 -0.71 5.54
C ARG A 218 4.42 -2.01 4.97
N TRP A 219 3.69 -1.91 3.86
CA TRP A 219 3.00 -3.02 3.21
C TRP A 219 3.88 -4.24 2.94
N ASP A 220 5.13 -4.03 2.53
CA ASP A 220 6.07 -5.09 2.15
C ASP A 220 6.28 -6.14 3.27
N ARG A 221 6.33 -5.69 4.52
CA ARG A 221 6.61 -6.54 5.68
C ARG A 221 5.35 -7.06 6.35
N VAL A 222 4.37 -6.18 6.59
CA VAL A 222 3.15 -6.53 7.36
C VAL A 222 1.97 -6.99 6.50
N GLY A 223 2.03 -6.79 5.18
CA GLY A 223 0.97 -7.18 4.26
C GLY A 223 0.65 -8.68 4.33
N LYS A 224 1.66 -9.54 4.59
CA LYS A 224 1.46 -10.99 4.72
C LYS A 224 0.48 -11.35 5.85
N TRP A 225 0.63 -10.72 7.01
CA TRP A 225 -0.24 -10.95 8.18
C TRP A 225 -1.63 -10.36 7.99
N PHE A 226 -1.72 -9.19 7.35
CA PHE A 226 -2.99 -8.57 7.02
C PHE A 226 -3.81 -9.41 6.04
N ILE A 227 -3.18 -9.92 4.97
CA ILE A 227 -3.83 -10.83 4.02
C ILE A 227 -4.24 -12.14 4.70
N ALA A 228 -3.44 -12.65 5.64
CA ALA A 228 -3.82 -13.82 6.43
C ALA A 228 -5.07 -13.55 7.30
N GLN A 229 -5.21 -12.37 7.90
CA GLN A 229 -6.45 -11.98 8.59
C GLN A 229 -7.63 -11.84 7.63
N LEU A 230 -7.44 -11.24 6.46
CA LEU A 230 -8.50 -11.05 5.48
C LEU A 230 -9.09 -12.39 5.00
N LYS A 231 -8.25 -13.43 4.88
CA LYS A 231 -8.69 -14.80 4.56
C LYS A 231 -9.57 -15.44 5.64
N MET A 232 -9.57 -14.94 6.88
CA MET A 232 -10.45 -15.43 7.95
C MET A 232 -11.83 -14.79 7.92
N LEU A 233 -12.02 -13.69 7.16
CA LEU A 233 -13.29 -12.97 7.07
C LEU A 233 -14.45 -13.85 6.54
N PRO A 234 -14.28 -14.66 5.47
CA PRO A 234 -15.33 -15.57 5.00
C PRO A 234 -15.75 -16.60 6.05
N LEU A 235 -14.80 -17.10 6.85
CA LEU A 235 -15.09 -18.05 7.93
C LEU A 235 -15.92 -17.39 9.04
N MET A 236 -15.60 -16.14 9.38
CA MET A 236 -16.36 -15.36 10.35
C MET A 236 -17.77 -15.04 9.83
N MET A 237 -17.91 -14.71 8.55
CA MET A 237 -19.22 -14.50 7.90
C MET A 237 -20.06 -15.78 7.90
N LEU A 238 -19.45 -16.94 7.61
CA LEU A 238 -20.12 -18.24 7.69
C LEU A 238 -20.55 -18.56 9.12
N GLY A 239 -19.68 -18.35 10.11
CA GLY A 239 -20.02 -18.53 11.52
C GLY A 239 -21.17 -17.61 11.96
N GLY A 240 -21.14 -16.35 11.54
CA GLY A 240 -22.20 -15.37 11.75
C GLY A 240 -23.53 -15.79 11.13
N LEU A 241 -23.50 -16.26 9.87
CA LEU A 241 -24.67 -16.78 9.19
C LEU A 241 -25.27 -17.99 9.92
N LEU A 242 -24.44 -18.95 10.33
CA LEU A 242 -24.89 -20.12 11.09
C LEU A 242 -25.46 -19.74 12.46
N TYR A 243 -24.84 -18.77 13.14
CA TYR A 243 -25.33 -18.25 14.42
C TYR A 243 -26.70 -17.59 14.24
N LEU A 244 -26.84 -16.70 13.26
CA LEU A 244 -28.10 -16.03 12.94
C LEU A 244 -29.17 -17.01 12.48
N LEU A 245 -28.82 -18.01 11.67
CA LEU A 245 -29.72 -19.10 11.27
C LEU A 245 -30.20 -19.87 12.49
N GLY A 246 -29.30 -20.19 13.43
CA GLY A 246 -29.65 -20.86 14.67
C GLY A 246 -30.57 -20.04 15.56
N VAL A 247 -30.33 -18.73 15.67
CA VAL A 247 -31.21 -17.80 16.40
C VAL A 247 -32.57 -17.69 15.70
N TRP A 248 -32.60 -17.61 14.37
CA TRP A 248 -33.82 -17.51 13.58
C TRP A 248 -34.67 -18.78 13.66
N LEU A 249 -34.06 -19.96 13.48
CA LEU A 249 -34.69 -21.28 13.70
C LEU A 249 -35.01 -21.54 15.18
N GLY A 250 -34.35 -20.80 16.08
CA GLY A 250 -34.49 -20.85 17.53
C GLY A 250 -35.61 -19.93 18.07
N TRP A 251 -36.10 -18.99 17.26
CA TRP A 251 -37.06 -17.97 17.67
C TRP A 251 -38.46 -18.55 17.92
N ASP A 252 -38.82 -19.64 17.23
CA ASP A 252 -40.10 -20.33 17.37
C ASP A 252 -40.11 -21.43 18.43
N TRP A 253 -39.12 -21.50 19.34
CA TRP A 253 -39.22 -22.43 20.47
C TRP A 253 -40.15 -21.82 21.53
N PRO A 254 -41.40 -22.29 21.68
CA PRO A 254 -42.16 -21.96 22.88
C PRO A 254 -41.31 -22.41 24.06
N GLU A 255 -41.08 -21.49 24.99
CA GLU A 255 -40.33 -21.80 26.19
C GLU A 255 -41.03 -22.96 26.92
N GLU A 256 -40.46 -24.16 26.82
CA GLU A 256 -40.70 -25.25 27.77
C GLU A 256 -40.31 -24.87 29.22
N LYS A 257 -39.91 -23.61 29.47
CA LYS A 257 -39.93 -23.03 30.82
C LYS A 257 -41.33 -23.06 31.44
N ASN A 258 -42.38 -23.37 30.66
CA ASN A 258 -43.71 -23.72 31.17
C ASN A 258 -44.10 -25.21 30.97
N ALA A 259 -43.23 -26.09 30.46
CA ALA A 259 -43.54 -27.51 30.30
C ALA A 259 -43.56 -28.26 31.64
N TRP A 260 -42.84 -27.77 32.66
CA TRP A 260 -43.04 -28.17 34.07
C TRP A 260 -44.18 -27.39 34.77
N LEU A 261 -44.75 -26.37 34.12
CA LEU A 261 -45.94 -25.63 34.57
C LEU A 261 -47.22 -26.10 33.86
N THR A 262 -47.21 -27.23 33.13
CA THR A 262 -48.47 -27.88 32.80
C THR A 262 -49.15 -28.22 34.13
N PRO A 263 -50.33 -27.65 34.42
CA PRO A 263 -50.99 -27.93 35.67
C PRO A 263 -51.33 -29.43 35.66
N VAL A 264 -50.88 -30.14 36.70
CA VAL A 264 -51.23 -31.53 37.03
C VAL A 264 -52.74 -31.76 37.20
N HIS A 265 -53.56 -30.74 36.94
CA HIS A 265 -54.99 -30.72 37.17
C HIS A 265 -55.79 -31.69 36.28
N ASN A 266 -55.22 -32.17 35.17
CA ASN A 266 -55.89 -33.12 34.28
C ASN A 266 -55.54 -34.60 34.53
N LEU A 267 -54.62 -34.93 35.45
CA LEU A 267 -54.47 -36.32 35.89
C LEU A 267 -55.48 -36.71 36.98
N GLN A 268 -56.11 -35.75 37.65
CA GLN A 268 -57.07 -36.04 38.71
C GLN A 268 -58.47 -36.39 38.17
N VAL A 269 -58.80 -35.99 36.94
CA VAL A 269 -60.10 -36.29 36.31
C VAL A 269 -60.16 -37.74 35.80
N ALA A 270 -59.03 -38.39 35.54
CA ALA A 270 -59.00 -39.78 35.06
C ALA A 270 -59.02 -40.84 36.18
N CYS A 271 -58.71 -40.48 37.44
CA CYS A 271 -58.76 -41.43 38.58
C CYS A 271 -60.06 -41.35 39.40
N GLN A 272 -60.97 -40.42 39.08
CA GLN A 272 -62.18 -40.21 39.88
C GLN A 272 -63.46 -40.77 39.23
N SER A 273 -63.38 -41.32 38.01
CA SER A 273 -64.52 -41.96 37.36
C SER A 273 -64.63 -43.48 37.60
N ASP A 274 -63.63 -44.13 38.21
CA ASP A 274 -63.58 -45.60 38.35
C ASP A 274 -63.77 -46.09 39.79
N PHE A 275 -64.14 -45.23 40.74
CA PHE A 275 -64.43 -45.62 42.13
C PHE A 275 -65.91 -45.38 42.47
N ASP A 276 -66.79 -46.04 41.73
CA ASP A 276 -68.21 -46.17 42.06
C ASP A 276 -68.37 -47.30 43.09
N LEU A 277 -68.42 -46.93 44.37
CA LEU A 277 -68.67 -47.81 45.53
C LEU A 277 -70.16 -48.16 45.68
N SER A 278 -70.84 -48.56 44.60
CA SER A 278 -72.26 -48.94 44.64
C SER A 278 -72.55 -50.44 44.66
N ASP A 279 -71.53 -51.32 44.66
CA ASP A 279 -71.76 -52.78 44.48
C ASP A 279 -71.20 -53.70 45.57
N VAL A 280 -71.11 -53.24 46.83
CA VAL A 280 -70.79 -54.10 48.00
C VAL A 280 -71.85 -53.92 49.10
N SER A 281 -73.09 -54.31 48.84
CA SER A 281 -74.08 -54.58 49.91
C SER A 281 -75.26 -55.47 49.49
N ARG A 282 -75.05 -56.40 48.54
CA ARG A 282 -75.98 -57.52 48.31
C ARG A 282 -75.25 -58.85 48.26
N SER A 283 -75.06 -59.43 49.44
CA SER A 283 -75.00 -60.88 49.67
C SER A 283 -75.18 -61.15 51.15
#